data_AF-A0A9D9TUJ6-F1
#
_entry.id   AF-A0A9D9TUJ6-F1
#
_cell.length_a   1.000
_cell.length_b   1.000
_cell.length_c   1.000
_cell.angle_alpha   90.00
_cell.angle_beta   90.00
_cell.angle_gamma   90.00
#
_symmetry.space_group_name_H-M   'P 1'
#
loop_
_entity.id
_entity.type
_entity.pdbx_description
1 polymer ?
#
loop_
_entity_poly.entity_id
_entity_poly.type
_entity_poly.pdbx_seq_one_letter_code
_entity_poly.pdbx_strand_id
1 'polypeptide(L)'
;MKKIILFIAFFSMLTKGFNQQVEEPKMELTKQEYLKKSKSQKTAGRILLGGGGILIGAGLLTNLSNGLGNLFVEESQKNSSGDIFTVLGVISIAGSIPLLISAGKNKRKALSLSVKNQPSQVLQNNRLYSKIIPSLTFKINL
;
A
#
# COMPACT_ATOMS: atom_id res chain seq x y z
N MET A 1 2.57 33.08 12.10
CA MET A 1 2.69 31.83 11.30
C MET A 1 3.47 30.72 12.01
N LYS A 2 4.67 30.99 12.57
CA LYS A 2 5.48 29.99 13.29
C LYS A 2 4.76 29.28 14.46
N LYS A 3 3.92 30.01 15.20
CA LYS A 3 3.14 29.47 16.34
C LYS A 3 2.03 28.49 15.91
N ILE A 4 1.46 28.67 14.72
CA ILE A 4 0.40 27.80 14.18
C ILE A 4 1.00 26.47 13.71
N ILE A 5 2.19 26.53 13.08
CA ILE A 5 2.92 25.34 12.64
C ILE A 5 3.28 24.44 13.82
N LEU A 6 3.69 25.04 14.95
CA LEU A 6 4.04 24.30 16.17
C LEU A 6 2.81 23.62 16.80
N PHE A 7 1.65 24.26 16.75
CA PHE A 7 0.38 23.68 17.18
C PHE A 7 -0.07 22.48 16.33
N ILE A 8 0.08 22.57 15.00
CA ILE A 8 -0.25 21.48 14.08
C ILE A 8 0.70 20.28 14.28
N ALA A 9 1.99 20.54 14.47
CA ALA A 9 2.98 19.49 14.77
C ALA A 9 2.66 18.78 16.10
N PHE A 10 2.29 19.52 17.13
CA PHE A 10 1.92 18.97 18.43
C PHE A 10 0.63 18.13 18.36
N PHE A 11 -0.38 18.60 17.61
CA PHE A 11 -1.64 17.88 17.42
C PHE A 11 -1.46 16.54 16.66
N SER A 12 -0.49 16.47 15.74
CA SER A 12 -0.18 15.25 14.99
C SER A 12 0.44 14.13 15.84
N MET A 13 1.02 14.44 17.00
CA MET A 13 1.58 13.45 17.93
C MET A 13 0.51 12.86 18.86
N LEU A 14 -0.55 13.61 19.16
CA LEU A 14 -1.63 13.19 20.06
C LEU A 14 -2.49 12.06 19.46
N THR A 15 -2.48 11.87 18.13
CA THR A 15 -3.26 10.83 17.44
C THR A 15 -2.64 9.44 17.51
N LYS A 16 -1.45 9.27 18.12
CA LYS A 16 -0.79 7.96 18.28
C LYS A 16 -1.10 7.25 19.62
N GLY A 17 -1.95 7.84 20.46
CA GLY A 17 -2.17 7.42 21.85
C GLY A 17 -3.18 6.29 22.12
N PHE A 18 -3.82 5.69 21.11
CA PHE A 18 -4.82 4.63 21.33
C PHE A 18 -4.58 3.40 20.44
N ASN A 19 -3.49 2.69 20.68
CA ASN A 19 -3.36 1.29 20.30
C ASN A 19 -2.92 0.49 21.53
N GLN A 20 -3.83 0.33 22.50
CA GLN A 20 -3.82 -0.90 23.28
C GLN A 20 -4.21 -2.02 22.32
N GLN A 21 -3.19 -2.67 21.77
CA GLN A 21 -3.34 -3.95 21.09
C GLN A 21 -3.78 -4.95 22.17
N VAL A 22 -5.09 -5.01 22.40
CA VAL A 22 -5.71 -6.24 22.91
C VAL A 22 -5.29 -7.29 21.90
N GLU A 23 -4.46 -8.25 22.31
CA GLU A 23 -4.24 -9.47 21.55
C GLU A 23 -5.56 -10.24 21.57
N GLU A 24 -6.54 -9.76 20.79
CA GLU A 24 -7.57 -10.65 20.27
C GLU A 24 -6.83 -11.76 19.53
N PRO A 25 -7.27 -13.03 19.65
CA PRO A 25 -6.68 -14.11 18.88
C PRO A 25 -6.69 -13.64 17.43
N LYS A 26 -5.51 -13.40 16.86
CA LYS A 26 -5.36 -12.89 15.48
C LYS A 26 -6.31 -13.73 14.64
N MET A 27 -7.47 -13.18 14.28
CA MET A 27 -8.30 -13.79 13.24
C MET A 27 -7.41 -13.72 12.03
N GLU A 28 -6.71 -14.82 11.76
CA GLU A 28 -5.83 -14.92 10.62
C GLU A 28 -6.72 -14.67 9.41
N LEU A 29 -6.57 -13.49 8.82
CA LEU A 29 -7.32 -13.06 7.66
C LEU A 29 -7.44 -14.23 6.69
N THR A 30 -8.66 -14.57 6.32
CA THR A 30 -8.92 -15.69 5.42
C THR A 30 -8.23 -15.41 4.08
N LYS A 31 -7.82 -16.45 3.36
CA LYS A 31 -7.23 -16.33 2.00
C LYS A 31 -7.98 -15.33 1.11
N GLN A 32 -9.31 -15.36 1.15
CA GLN A 32 -10.17 -14.47 0.38
C GLN A 32 -9.99 -12.99 0.77
N GLU A 33 -9.79 -12.71 2.05
CA GLU A 33 -9.59 -11.35 2.56
C GLU A 33 -8.21 -10.80 2.17
N TYR A 34 -7.15 -11.63 2.24
CA TYR A 34 -5.83 -11.25 1.72
C TYR A 34 -5.86 -10.98 0.21
N LEU A 35 -6.60 -11.77 -0.56
CA LEU A 35 -6.79 -11.53 -2.00
C LEU A 35 -7.57 -10.24 -2.26
N LYS A 36 -8.66 -10.00 -1.52
CA LYS A 36 -9.46 -8.78 -1.63
C LYS A 36 -8.61 -7.55 -1.31
N LYS A 37 -7.82 -7.60 -0.23
CA LYS A 37 -6.90 -6.54 0.18
C LYS A 37 -5.80 -6.29 -0.84
N SER A 38 -5.21 -7.34 -1.39
CA SER A 38 -4.23 -7.23 -2.47
C SER A 38 -4.81 -6.54 -3.71
N LYS A 39 -6.02 -6.92 -4.12
CA LYS A 39 -6.70 -6.32 -5.28
C LYS A 39 -7.00 -4.84 -5.04
N SER A 40 -7.59 -4.48 -3.89
CA SER A 40 -7.94 -3.08 -3.60
C SER A 40 -6.71 -2.18 -3.56
N GLN A 41 -5.64 -2.62 -2.89
CA GLN A 41 -4.38 -1.90 -2.84
C GLN A 41 -3.72 -1.79 -4.22
N LYS A 42 -3.77 -2.83 -5.04
CA LYS A 42 -3.24 -2.75 -6.41
C LYS A 42 -4.01 -1.74 -7.26
N THR A 43 -5.33 -1.70 -7.13
CA THR A 43 -6.19 -0.75 -7.85
C THR A 43 -5.90 0.68 -7.39
N ALA A 44 -5.93 0.95 -6.09
CA ALA A 44 -5.64 2.28 -5.56
C ALA A 44 -4.21 2.75 -5.92
N GLY A 45 -3.23 1.84 -5.94
CA GLY A 45 -1.85 2.17 -6.34
C GLY A 45 -1.76 2.57 -7.80
N ARG A 46 -2.47 1.86 -8.70
CA ARG A 46 -2.57 2.23 -10.12
C ARG A 46 -3.26 3.58 -10.33
N ILE A 47 -4.29 3.86 -9.53
CA ILE A 47 -4.99 5.16 -9.59
C ILE A 47 -4.07 6.28 -9.14
N LEU A 48 -3.35 6.14 -8.01
CA LEU A 48 -2.39 7.17 -7.57
C LEU A 48 -1.26 7.37 -8.57
N LEU A 49 -0.75 6.29 -9.17
CA LEU A 49 0.33 6.34 -10.15
C LEU A 49 -0.13 7.01 -11.44
N GLY A 50 -1.27 6.60 -11.99
CA GLY A 50 -1.85 7.20 -13.20
C GLY A 50 -2.29 8.65 -12.97
N GLY A 51 -3.00 8.93 -11.88
CA GLY A 51 -3.41 10.27 -11.50
C GLY A 51 -2.23 11.19 -11.23
N GLY A 52 -1.18 10.68 -10.57
CA GLY A 52 0.06 11.44 -10.37
C GLY A 52 0.77 11.78 -11.67
N GLY A 53 0.80 10.86 -12.63
CA GLY A 53 1.33 11.12 -13.98
C GLY A 53 0.56 12.20 -14.73
N ILE A 54 -0.78 12.19 -14.65
CA ILE A 54 -1.63 13.22 -15.26
C ILE A 54 -1.38 14.59 -14.60
N LEU A 55 -1.24 14.64 -13.27
CA LEU A 55 -0.96 15.87 -12.53
C LEU A 55 0.40 16.47 -12.92
N ILE A 56 1.45 15.64 -13.06
CA ILE A 56 2.75 16.09 -13.57
C ILE A 56 2.61 16.64 -14.98
N GLY A 57 1.93 15.92 -15.88
CA GLY A 57 1.69 16.36 -17.25
C GLY A 57 0.98 17.71 -17.32
N ALA A 58 -0.07 17.90 -16.52
CA ALA A 58 -0.81 19.17 -16.43
C ALA A 58 0.06 20.32 -15.86
N GLY A 59 0.88 20.03 -14.85
CA GLY A 59 1.83 20.99 -14.29
C GLY A 59 2.87 21.45 -15.31
N LEU A 60 3.42 20.53 -16.09
CA LEU A 60 4.36 20.84 -17.16
C LEU A 60 3.71 21.65 -18.30
N LEU A 61 2.49 21.30 -18.70
CA LEU A 61 1.77 21.99 -19.77
C LEU A 61 1.43 23.44 -19.40
N THR A 62 1.01 23.66 -18.16
CA THR A 62 0.69 25.00 -17.63
C THR A 62 1.93 25.86 -17.42
N ASN A 63 3.07 25.27 -17.06
CA ASN A 63 4.34 25.98 -17.00
C ASN A 63 4.88 26.30 -18.41
N LEU A 64 4.71 25.40 -19.39
CA LEU A 64 5.11 25.64 -20.78
C LEU A 64 4.32 26.78 -21.43
N SER A 65 3.01 26.88 -21.17
CA SER A 65 2.18 27.99 -21.66
C SER A 65 2.56 29.35 -21.05
N ASN A 66 3.21 29.35 -19.88
CA ASN A 66 3.60 30.57 -19.16
C ASN A 66 5.06 31.00 -19.40
N GLY A 67 5.80 30.29 -20.26
CA GLY A 67 7.20 30.58 -20.59
C GLY A 67 8.19 29.58 -20.00
N LEU A 68 9.08 29.06 -20.84
CA LEU A 68 10.03 27.96 -20.58
C LEU A 68 11.08 28.22 -19.48
N GLY A 69 11.15 29.42 -18.90
CA GLY A 69 12.24 29.85 -18.02
C GLY A 69 12.22 29.29 -16.59
N ASN A 70 11.07 28.80 -16.12
CA ASN A 70 10.89 28.44 -14.70
C ASN A 70 11.04 26.94 -14.40
N LEU A 71 11.41 26.10 -15.37
CA LEU A 71 11.53 24.66 -15.13
C LEU A 71 12.75 24.26 -14.27
N PHE A 72 13.74 25.15 -14.12
CA PHE A 72 14.99 24.85 -13.39
C PHE A 72 15.58 26.01 -12.58
N VAL A 73 14.95 27.18 -12.56
CA VAL A 73 15.50 28.37 -11.91
C VAL A 73 14.65 28.77 -10.71
N GLU A 74 15.26 28.62 -9.54
CA GLU A 74 14.80 29.09 -8.24
C GLU A 74 14.86 30.63 -8.21
N GLU A 75 13.93 31.31 -8.90
CA GLU A 75 13.74 32.75 -8.72
C GLU A 75 12.36 33.03 -8.11
N SER A 76 12.41 33.15 -6.79
CA SER A 76 11.55 33.95 -5.92
C SER A 76 10.30 34.60 -6.56
N GLN A 77 9.13 34.21 -6.06
CA GLN A 77 7.86 34.96 -6.05
C GLN A 77 6.95 34.94 -7.29
N LYS A 78 6.69 33.76 -7.86
CA LYS A 78 5.35 33.47 -8.39
C LYS A 78 5.05 31.99 -8.25
N ASN A 79 4.21 31.62 -7.28
CA ASN A 79 3.67 30.27 -7.16
C ASN A 79 2.80 30.01 -8.39
N SER A 80 3.41 29.56 -9.48
CA SER A 80 2.69 29.08 -10.66
C SER A 80 1.85 27.90 -10.22
N SER A 81 0.56 27.91 -10.59
CA SER A 81 -0.31 26.77 -10.32
C SER A 81 0.27 25.45 -10.87
N GLY A 82 1.14 25.51 -11.90
CA GLY A 82 1.81 24.36 -12.49
C GLY A 82 2.80 23.65 -11.56
N ASP A 83 3.51 24.37 -10.70
CA ASP A 83 4.46 23.76 -9.75
C ASP A 83 3.73 22.96 -8.67
N ILE A 84 2.57 23.47 -8.22
CA ILE A 84 1.72 22.79 -7.26
C ILE A 84 1.24 21.45 -7.84
N PHE A 85 0.78 21.42 -9.09
CA PHE A 85 0.36 20.19 -9.76
C PHE A 85 1.50 19.19 -9.94
N THR A 86 2.71 19.68 -10.26
CA THR A 86 3.89 18.83 -10.41
C THR A 86 4.29 18.19 -9.08
N VAL A 87 4.35 18.97 -8.00
CA VAL A 87 4.68 18.48 -6.65
C VAL A 87 3.64 17.49 -6.14
N LEU A 88 2.34 17.80 -6.28
CA LEU A 88 1.24 16.88 -5.94
C LEU A 88 1.33 15.57 -6.72
N GLY A 89 1.67 15.66 -8.01
CA GLY A 89 1.87 14.50 -8.85
C GLY A 89 2.99 13.61 -8.34
N VAL A 90 4.16 14.17 -8.03
CA VAL A 90 5.31 13.42 -7.46
C VAL A 90 4.96 12.74 -6.14
N ILE A 91 4.30 13.47 -5.22
CA ILE A 91 3.86 12.91 -3.93
C ILE A 91 2.88 11.76 -4.16
N SER A 92 1.97 11.88 -5.12
CA SER A 92 1.02 10.83 -5.48
C SER A 92 1.71 9.56 -6.00
N ILE A 93 2.70 9.67 -6.90
CA ILE A 93 3.41 8.45 -7.36
C ILE A 93 4.25 7.86 -6.22
N ALA A 94 4.89 8.68 -5.40
CA ALA A 94 5.66 8.20 -4.24
C ALA A 94 4.77 7.44 -3.24
N GLY A 95 3.56 7.96 -2.97
CA GLY A 95 2.55 7.29 -2.14
C GLY A 95 2.02 5.99 -2.73
N SER A 96 2.06 5.84 -4.07
CA SER A 96 1.62 4.60 -4.74
C SER A 96 2.56 3.40 -4.48
N ILE A 97 3.86 3.65 -4.27
CA ILE A 97 4.90 2.62 -4.12
C ILE A 97 4.65 1.70 -2.91
N PRO A 98 4.52 2.21 -1.66
CA PRO A 98 4.27 1.35 -0.51
C PRO A 98 2.95 0.57 -0.65
N LEU A 99 1.97 1.17 -1.31
CA LEU A 99 0.68 0.56 -1.56
C LEU A 99 0.79 -0.65 -2.50
N LEU A 100 1.52 -0.51 -3.61
CA LEU A 100 1.80 -1.60 -4.56
C LEU A 100 2.66 -2.71 -3.95
N ILE A 101 3.64 -2.36 -3.12
CA ILE A 101 4.45 -3.34 -2.38
C ILE A 101 3.57 -4.13 -1.40
N SER A 102 2.70 -3.45 -0.66
CA SER A 102 1.79 -4.10 0.28
C SER A 102 0.80 -5.03 -0.43
N ALA A 103 0.33 -4.63 -1.62
CA ALA A 103 -0.51 -5.47 -2.47
C ALA A 103 0.20 -6.77 -2.87
N GLY A 104 1.48 -6.67 -3.24
CA GLY A 104 2.33 -7.82 -3.57
C GLY A 104 2.54 -8.76 -2.38
N LYS A 105 2.85 -8.20 -1.19
CA LYS A 105 2.98 -8.98 0.04
C LYS A 105 1.69 -9.73 0.39
N ASN A 106 0.53 -9.07 0.29
CA ASN A 106 -0.77 -9.67 0.56
C ASN A 106 -1.13 -10.77 -0.45
N LYS A 107 -0.74 -10.61 -1.72
CA LYS A 107 -0.88 -11.69 -2.73
C LYS A 107 -0.06 -12.92 -2.34
N ARG A 108 1.20 -12.73 -1.93
CA ARG A 108 2.07 -13.84 -1.49
C ARG A 108 1.51 -14.56 -0.26
N LYS A 109 0.98 -13.82 0.72
CA LYS A 109 0.30 -14.40 1.90
C LYS A 109 -0.94 -15.21 1.52
N ALA A 110 -1.75 -14.73 0.58
CA ALA A 110 -2.88 -15.50 0.07
C ALA A 110 -2.47 -16.78 -0.66
N LEU A 111 -1.32 -16.77 -1.36
CA LEU A 111 -0.78 -17.95 -2.03
C LEU A 111 -0.20 -18.95 -1.02
N SER A 112 0.50 -18.50 0.02
CA SER A 112 1.00 -19.39 1.08
C SER A 112 -0.14 -20.05 1.85
N LEU A 113 -1.25 -19.33 2.10
CA LEU A 113 -2.47 -19.93 2.67
C LEU A 113 -3.13 -20.96 1.73
N SER A 114 -2.77 -21.01 0.45
CA SER A 114 -3.21 -22.05 -0.48
C SER A 114 -2.42 -23.36 -0.34
N VAL A 115 -1.21 -23.29 0.21
CA VAL A 115 -0.42 -24.46 0.60
C VAL A 115 -0.86 -24.79 2.03
N LYS A 116 -1.89 -25.61 2.16
CA LYS A 116 -2.48 -25.90 3.45
C LYS A 116 -1.66 -27.01 4.09
N ASN A 117 -1.10 -26.72 5.27
CA ASN A 117 -0.52 -27.76 6.11
C ASN A 117 -1.66 -28.61 6.66
N GLN A 118 -1.85 -29.81 6.11
CA GLN A 118 -2.89 -30.73 6.57
C GLN A 118 -2.30 -31.68 7.62
N PRO A 119 -2.95 -31.83 8.78
CA PRO A 119 -2.60 -32.91 9.70
C PRO A 119 -2.94 -34.22 9.00
N SER A 120 -1.91 -35.02 8.73
CA SER A 120 -2.07 -36.39 8.22
C SER A 120 -1.71 -37.35 9.33
N GLN A 121 -2.52 -38.42 9.45
CA GLN A 121 -2.21 -39.51 10.37
C GLN A 121 -1.12 -40.37 9.73
N VAL A 122 0.07 -40.33 10.31
CA VAL A 122 1.18 -41.17 9.89
C VAL A 122 1.36 -42.28 10.92
N LEU A 123 1.42 -43.52 10.44
CA LEU A 123 1.74 -44.66 11.28
C LEU A 123 3.27 -44.70 11.48
N GLN A 124 3.73 -44.56 12.73
CA GLN A 124 5.13 -44.73 13.10
C GLN A 124 5.17 -45.59 14.37
N ASN A 125 6.08 -46.56 14.49
CA ASN A 125 6.18 -47.45 15.66
C ASN A 125 4.83 -48.00 16.20
N ASN A 126 3.96 -48.53 15.34
CA ASN A 126 2.63 -49.05 15.71
C ASN A 126 1.71 -48.06 16.45
N ARG A 127 1.94 -46.75 16.30
CA ARG A 127 1.09 -45.70 16.85
C ARG A 127 0.76 -44.68 15.75
N LEU A 128 -0.44 -44.14 15.83
CA LEU A 128 -0.88 -43.05 14.96
C LEU A 128 -0.39 -41.73 15.55
N TYR A 129 0.37 -40.96 14.77
CA TYR A 129 0.78 -39.62 15.14
C TYR A 129 0.27 -38.62 14.11
N SER A 130 -0.17 -37.46 14.59
CA SER A 130 -0.53 -36.34 13.72
C SER A 130 0.75 -35.65 13.28
N LYS A 131 1.12 -35.79 12.01
CA LYS A 131 2.26 -35.06 11.42
C LYS A 131 1.73 -34.01 10.47
N ILE A 132 2.22 -32.77 10.62
CA ILE A 132 1.92 -31.68 9.69
C ILE A 132 2.71 -31.94 8.40
N ILE A 133 2.00 -32.13 7.29
CA ILE A 133 2.60 -32.21 5.96
C ILE A 133 2.08 -31.05 5.10
N PRO A 134 2.97 -30.40 4.31
CA PRO A 134 2.53 -29.39 3.36
C PRO A 134 1.73 -30.06 2.25
N SER A 135 0.46 -29.68 2.07
CA SER A 135 -0.37 -30.21 0.98
C SER A 135 -0.87 -29.10 0.05
N LEU A 136 -0.94 -29.45 -1.23
CA LEU A 136 -1.52 -28.61 -2.29
C LEU A 136 -2.94 -29.13 -2.54
N THR A 137 -3.95 -28.37 -2.12
CA THR A 137 -5.35 -28.71 -2.38
C THR A 137 -5.82 -28.01 -3.66
N PHE A 138 -6.23 -28.78 -4.66
CA PHE A 138 -6.90 -28.28 -5.87
C PHE A 138 -8.38 -28.70 -5.83
N LYS A 139 -9.29 -27.77 -6.12
CA LYS A 139 -10.72 -28.06 -6.28
C LYS A 139 -11.01 -28.12 -7.77
N ILE A 140 -11.40 -29.30 -8.26
CA ILE A 140 -11.92 -29.49 -9.61
C ILE A 140 -13.45 -29.37 -9.50
N ASN A 141 -14.05 -28.44 -10.24
CA ASN A 141 -15.50 -28.45 -10.45
C ASN A 141 -15.76 -29.32 -11.69
N LEU A 142 -16.50 -30.42 -11.52
CA LEU A 142 -17.08 -31.18 -12.62
C LEU A 142 -18.36 -30.50 -13.11
#